data_AF-A0AAE0L988-F1
#
_entry.id   AF-A0AAE0L988-F1
#
_cell.length_a   1.000
_cell.length_b   1.000
_cell.length_c   1.000
_cell.angle_alpha   90.00
_cell.angle_beta   90.00
_cell.angle_gamma   90.00
#
_symmetry.space_group_name_H-M   'P 1'
#
loop_
_entity.id
_entity.type
_entity.pdbx_description
1 polymer ?
#
loop_
_entity_poly.entity_id
_entity_poly.type
_entity_poly.pdbx_seq_one_letter_code
_entity_poly.pdbx_strand_id
1 'polypeptide(L)'
;MDKEDREVIDQMLRVDHAGQWVARQICEGQLAVLRSTLDGPQLELRLSEKREHVDKLKELLPEYRVRPTALLPVLGAASYALGVGSAALGSRTAQAVATALDTVRLHLTPHA
;
A
#
# COMPACT_ATOMS: atom_id res chain seq x y z
N MET A 1 -25.91 13.79 -0.83
CA MET A 1 -25.14 12.58 -0.51
C MET A 1 -25.78 12.01 0.72
N ASP A 2 -26.41 10.86 0.55
CA ASP A 2 -27.23 10.25 1.57
C ASP A 2 -26.33 9.60 2.64
N LYS A 3 -26.94 9.24 3.78
CA LYS A 3 -26.17 8.69 4.91
C LYS A 3 -25.45 7.38 4.52
N GLU A 4 -26.11 6.55 3.73
CA GLU A 4 -25.60 5.28 3.22
C GLU A 4 -24.38 5.50 2.31
N ASP A 5 -24.45 6.45 1.38
CA ASP A 5 -23.31 6.82 0.51
C ASP A 5 -22.09 7.23 1.34
N ARG A 6 -22.31 8.02 2.40
CA ARG A 6 -21.24 8.49 3.28
C ARG A 6 -20.58 7.35 4.05
N GLU A 7 -21.36 6.38 4.53
CA GLU A 7 -20.83 5.21 5.23
C GLU A 7 -20.01 4.32 4.28
N VAL A 8 -20.48 4.14 3.05
CA VAL A 8 -19.74 3.39 2.02
C VAL A 8 -18.42 4.08 1.68
N ILE A 9 -18.43 5.41 1.47
CA ILE A 9 -17.23 6.19 1.19
C ILE A 9 -16.23 6.14 2.36
N ASP A 10 -16.70 6.23 3.61
CA ASP A 10 -15.84 6.09 4.79
C ASP A 10 -15.10 4.75 4.80
N GLN A 11 -15.83 3.66 4.55
CA GLN A 11 -15.25 2.32 4.51
C GLN A 11 -14.25 2.18 3.36
N MET A 12 -14.61 2.63 2.16
CA MET A 12 -13.75 2.55 0.98
C MET A 12 -12.45 3.34 1.16
N LEU A 13 -12.53 4.62 1.58
CA LEU A 13 -11.35 5.47 1.77
C LEU A 13 -10.44 4.93 2.89
N ARG A 14 -11.00 4.41 3.97
CA ARG A 14 -10.21 3.83 5.06
C ARG A 14 -9.46 2.57 4.61
N VAL A 15 -10.14 1.68 3.88
CA VAL A 15 -9.54 0.43 3.38
C VAL A 15 -8.49 0.73 2.31
N ASP A 16 -8.77 1.61 1.35
CA ASP A 16 -7.81 1.98 0.31
C ASP A 16 -6.58 2.66 0.94
N HIS A 17 -6.75 3.61 1.85
CA HIS A 17 -5.62 4.26 2.53
C HIS A 17 -4.73 3.25 3.27
N ALA A 18 -5.32 2.31 4.01
CA ALA A 18 -4.56 1.26 4.67
C ALA A 18 -3.82 0.36 3.66
N GLY A 19 -4.46 0.01 2.55
CA GLY A 19 -3.87 -0.79 1.48
C GLY A 19 -2.68 -0.12 0.81
N GLN A 20 -2.81 1.16 0.42
CA GLN A 20 -1.71 1.92 -0.18
C GLN A 20 -0.55 2.10 0.79
N TRP A 21 -0.85 2.36 2.07
CA TRP A 21 0.17 2.47 3.11
C TRP A 21 0.97 1.17 3.28
N VAL A 22 0.29 0.03 3.39
CA VAL A 22 0.93 -1.29 3.47
C VAL A 22 1.80 -1.57 2.24
N ALA A 23 1.28 -1.28 1.04
CA ALA A 23 2.01 -1.47 -0.21
C ALA A 23 3.29 -0.62 -0.27
N ARG A 24 3.20 0.64 0.16
CA ARG A 24 4.35 1.52 0.30
C ARG A 24 5.40 0.92 1.24
N GLN A 25 5.03 0.47 2.43
CA GLN A 25 5.97 -0.07 3.41
C GLN A 25 6.66 -1.35 2.92
N ILE A 26 5.95 -2.23 2.20
CA ILE A 26 6.56 -3.41 1.57
C ILE A 26 7.60 -2.99 0.52
N CYS A 27 7.27 -2.03 -0.35
CA CYS A 27 8.21 -1.53 -1.36
C CYS A 27 9.45 -0.89 -0.71
N GLU A 28 9.28 -0.11 0.36
CA GLU A 28 10.41 0.45 1.13
C GLU A 28 11.28 -0.65 1.74
N GLY A 29 10.69 -1.70 2.29
CA GLY A 29 11.41 -2.85 2.84
C GLY A 29 12.17 -3.64 1.78
N GLN A 30 11.56 -3.86 0.61
CA GLN A 30 12.21 -4.55 -0.50
C GLN A 30 13.39 -3.74 -1.06
N LEU A 31 13.22 -2.41 -1.19
CA LEU A 31 14.30 -1.51 -1.61
C LEU A 31 15.47 -1.50 -0.64
N ALA A 32 15.23 -1.64 0.66
CA ALA A 32 16.31 -1.70 1.64
C ALA A 32 17.30 -2.85 1.38
N VAL A 33 16.86 -3.92 0.70
CA VAL A 33 17.67 -5.10 0.38
C VAL A 33 18.10 -5.11 -1.10
N LEU A 34 17.17 -4.81 -2.01
CA LEU A 34 17.36 -5.00 -3.46
C LEU A 34 17.76 -3.74 -4.23
N ARG A 35 17.95 -2.58 -3.57
CA ARG A 35 18.27 -1.31 -4.24
C ARG A 35 19.44 -1.41 -5.22
N SER A 36 20.51 -2.12 -4.86
CA SER A 36 21.71 -2.24 -5.71
C SER A 36 21.64 -3.38 -6.73
N THR A 37 20.47 -4.02 -6.88
CA THR A 37 20.24 -5.09 -7.87
C THR A 37 19.58 -4.54 -9.12
N LEU A 38 19.42 -5.38 -10.15
CA LEU A 38 18.72 -5.03 -11.39
C LEU A 38 17.25 -4.67 -11.16
N ASP A 39 16.64 -5.14 -10.07
CA ASP A 39 15.24 -4.87 -9.72
C ASP A 39 15.05 -3.51 -9.00
N GLY A 40 16.14 -2.88 -8.56
CA GLY A 40 16.13 -1.62 -7.80
C GLY A 40 15.34 -0.49 -8.49
N PRO A 41 15.65 -0.11 -9.74
CA PRO A 41 14.95 0.97 -10.44
C PRO A 41 13.43 0.73 -10.59
N GLN A 42 13.02 -0.52 -10.84
CA GLN A 42 11.61 -0.85 -10.95
C GLN A 42 10.88 -0.72 -9.60
N LEU A 43 11.54 -1.12 -8.51
CA LEU A 43 10.99 -0.94 -7.16
C LEU A 43 10.90 0.53 -6.75
N GLU A 44 11.85 1.37 -7.17
CA GLU A 44 11.79 2.83 -6.92
C GLU A 44 10.62 3.48 -7.65
N LEU A 45 10.39 3.11 -8.92
CA LEU A 45 9.23 3.58 -9.68
C LEU A 45 7.92 3.18 -8.97
N ARG A 46 7.78 1.90 -8.61
CA ARG A 46 6.60 1.42 -7.89
C ARG A 46 6.41 2.14 -6.56
N LEU A 47 7.48 2.37 -5.81
CA LEU A 47 7.41 3.12 -4.55
C LEU A 47 6.93 4.57 -4.78
N SER A 48 7.37 5.22 -5.87
CA SER A 48 6.88 6.56 -6.25
C SER A 48 5.37 6.56 -6.48
N GLU A 49 4.85 5.61 -7.25
CA GLU A 49 3.41 5.48 -7.49
C GLU A 49 2.64 5.30 -6.17
N LYS A 50 3.12 4.43 -5.27
CA LYS A 50 2.46 4.22 -3.96
C LYS A 50 2.51 5.47 -3.08
N ARG A 51 3.58 6.27 -3.15
CA ARG A 51 3.67 7.55 -2.42
C ARG A 51 2.62 8.53 -2.91
N GLU A 52 2.50 8.71 -4.22
CA GLU A 52 1.48 9.58 -4.81
C GLU A 52 0.05 9.15 -4.43
N HIS A 53 -0.23 7.85 -4.43
CA HIS A 53 -1.52 7.33 -3.98
C HIS A 53 -1.80 7.62 -2.50
N VAL A 54 -0.81 7.38 -1.62
CA VAL A 54 -0.94 7.69 -0.19
C VAL A 54 -1.17 9.18 0.04
N ASP A 55 -0.47 10.04 -0.69
CA ASP A 55 -0.58 11.49 -0.51
C ASP A 55 -1.95 12.00 -0.97
N LYS A 56 -2.47 11.52 -2.12
CA LYS A 56 -3.85 11.78 -2.54
C LYS A 56 -4.87 11.33 -1.49
N LEU A 57 -4.70 10.15 -0.90
CA LEU A 57 -5.63 9.67 0.13
C LEU A 57 -5.55 10.48 1.43
N LYS A 58 -4.37 10.98 1.80
CA LYS A 58 -4.23 11.88 2.95
C LYS A 58 -4.95 13.21 2.75
N GLU A 59 -5.11 13.67 1.51
CA GLU A 59 -5.92 14.85 1.19
C GLU A 59 -7.43 14.54 1.27
N LEU A 60 -7.85 13.36 0.79
CA LEU A 60 -9.26 12.95 0.79
C LEU A 60 -9.79 12.57 2.19
N LEU A 61 -8.97 11.94 3.04
CA LEU A 61 -9.37 11.54 4.39
C LEU A 61 -10.00 12.70 5.22
N PRO A 62 -9.36 13.88 5.37
CA PRO A 62 -9.95 15.00 6.10
C PRO A 62 -11.15 15.61 5.38
N GLU A 63 -11.16 15.63 4.04
CA GLU A 63 -12.29 16.14 3.23
C GLU A 63 -13.57 15.36 3.55
N TYR A 64 -13.47 14.03 3.61
CA TYR A 64 -14.59 13.13 3.93
C TYR A 64 -14.73 12.82 5.44
N ARG A 65 -13.89 13.42 6.29
CA ARG A 65 -13.83 13.21 7.75
C ARG A 65 -13.60 11.74 8.15
N VAL A 66 -12.90 10.99 7.32
CA VAL A 66 -12.56 9.58 7.53
C VAL A 66 -11.34 9.49 8.42
N ARG A 67 -11.38 8.62 9.43
CA ARG A 67 -10.24 8.38 10.32
C ARG A 67 -9.40 7.21 9.80
N PRO A 68 -8.07 7.35 9.73
CA PRO A 68 -7.19 6.20 9.49
C PRO A 68 -7.40 5.11 10.54
N THR A 69 -7.10 3.87 10.16
CA THR A 69 -7.12 2.74 11.07
C THR A 69 -6.10 2.92 12.21
N ALA A 70 -6.51 2.70 13.46
CA ALA A 70 -5.63 2.85 14.62
C ALA A 70 -4.40 1.90 14.60
N LEU A 71 -4.54 0.73 13.95
CA LEU A 71 -3.47 -0.27 13.79
C LEU A 71 -2.47 0.05 12.67
N LEU A 72 -2.64 1.16 11.94
CA LEU A 72 -1.77 1.54 10.82
C LEU A 72 -0.26 1.53 11.12
N PRO A 73 0.24 2.04 12.28
CA PRO A 73 1.68 1.98 12.57
C PRO A 73 2.18 0.54 12.77
N VAL A 74 1.38 -0.32 13.42
CA VAL A 74 1.73 -1.74 13.63
C VAL A 74 1.75 -2.49 12.30
N LEU A 75 0.73 -2.27 11.47
CA LEU A 75 0.66 -2.82 10.12
C LEU A 75 1.83 -2.34 9.28
N GLY A 76 2.18 -1.06 9.35
CA GLY A 76 3.31 -0.50 8.60
C GLY A 76 4.65 -1.16 8.97
N ALA A 77 4.89 -1.38 10.26
CA ALA A 77 6.10 -2.07 10.73
C ALA A 77 6.14 -3.53 10.26
N ALA A 78 5.02 -4.26 10.41
CA ALA A 78 4.91 -5.65 9.95
C ALA A 78 5.10 -5.78 8.43
N SER A 79 4.50 -4.88 7.66
CA SER A 79 4.62 -4.81 6.20
C SER A 79 6.04 -4.50 5.74
N TYR A 80 6.74 -3.57 6.42
CA TYR A 80 8.14 -3.30 6.13
C TYR A 80 9.02 -4.53 6.39
N ALA A 81 8.83 -5.19 7.54
CA ALA A 81 9.55 -6.41 7.88
C ALA A 81 9.29 -7.53 6.85
N LEU A 82 8.05 -7.67 6.38
CA LEU A 82 7.70 -8.60 5.30
C LEU A 82 8.39 -8.23 3.98
N GLY A 83 8.47 -6.95 3.66
CA GLY A 83 9.20 -6.44 2.49
C GLY A 83 10.69 -6.83 2.55
N VAL A 84 11.36 -6.55 3.66
CA VAL A 84 12.76 -6.93 3.90
C VAL A 84 12.92 -8.45 3.83
N GLY A 85 12.08 -9.22 4.53
CA GLY A 85 12.15 -10.67 4.57
C GLY A 85 11.95 -11.33 3.21
N SER A 86 10.95 -10.87 2.44
CA SER A 86 10.70 -11.37 1.09
C SER A 86 11.85 -11.07 0.13
N ALA A 87 12.45 -9.88 0.24
CA ALA A 87 13.60 -9.49 -0.56
C ALA A 87 14.89 -10.25 -0.18
N ALA A 88 15.08 -10.55 1.11
CA ALA A 88 16.18 -11.40 1.57
C ALA A 88 16.09 -12.83 1.02
N LEU A 89 14.88 -13.32 0.74
CA LEU A 89 14.64 -14.61 0.07
C LEU A 89 14.83 -14.53 -1.46
N GLY A 90 15.10 -13.35 -2.02
CA GLY A 90 15.37 -13.13 -3.45
C GLY A 90 14.31 -12.32 -4.17
N SER A 91 14.67 -11.80 -5.35
CA SER A 91 13.83 -10.85 -6.09
C SER A 91 12.51 -11.41 -6.59
N ARG A 92 12.47 -12.69 -6.98
CA ARG A 92 11.22 -13.36 -7.38
C ARG A 92 10.21 -13.43 -6.24
N THR A 93 10.69 -13.69 -5.02
CA THR A 93 9.84 -13.74 -3.82
C THR A 93 9.30 -12.35 -3.49
N ALA A 94 10.16 -11.33 -3.56
CA ALA A 94 9.74 -9.93 -3.42
C ALA A 94 8.67 -9.53 -4.45
N GLN A 95 8.88 -9.87 -5.73
CA GLN A 95 7.92 -9.60 -6.79
C GLN A 95 6.59 -10.36 -6.58
N ALA A 96 6.64 -11.62 -6.16
CA ALA A 96 5.43 -12.40 -5.88
C ALA A 96 4.59 -11.76 -4.77
N VAL A 97 5.23 -11.31 -3.68
CA VAL A 97 4.55 -10.59 -2.60
C VAL A 97 3.93 -9.28 -3.09
N ALA A 98 4.65 -8.51 -3.90
CA ALA A 98 4.14 -7.25 -4.45
C ALA A 98 2.92 -7.48 -5.38
N THR A 99 3.02 -8.44 -6.29
CA THR A 99 1.94 -8.79 -7.22
C THR A 99 0.70 -9.32 -6.49
N ALA A 100 0.89 -10.17 -5.47
CA ALA A 100 -0.22 -10.68 -4.68
C ALA A 100 -0.97 -9.54 -3.98
N LEU A 101 -0.24 -8.58 -3.42
CA LEU A 101 -0.85 -7.42 -2.77
C LEU A 101 -1.66 -6.56 -3.74
N ASP A 102 -1.10 -6.26 -4.92
CA ASP A 102 -1.80 -5.49 -5.94
C ASP A 102 -3.05 -6.22 -6.47
N THR A 103 -2.98 -7.55 -6.58
CA THR A 103 -4.11 -8.39 -7.02
C THR A 103 -5.26 -8.37 -6.01
N VAL A 104 -4.96 -8.46 -4.72
CA VAL A 104 -5.97 -8.35 -3.66
C VAL A 104 -6.63 -6.98 -3.68
N ARG A 105 -5.86 -5.90 -3.89
CA ARG A 105 -6.40 -4.55 -4.02
C ARG A 105 -7.35 -4.44 -5.24
N LEU A 106 -6.95 -4.96 -6.40
CA LEU A 106 -7.78 -4.94 -7.61
C LEU A 106 -9.09 -5.70 -7.44
N HIS A 107 -9.10 -6.81 -6.69
CA HIS A 107 -10.34 -7.55 -6.41
C HIS A 107 -11.28 -6.82 -5.45
N LEU A 108 -10.79 -5.86 -4.67
CA LEU A 108 -11.60 -5.02 -3.78
C LEU A 108 -12.16 -3.79 -4.50
N THR A 109 -11.63 -3.44 -5.67
CA THR A 109 -12.14 -2.39 -6.57
C THR A 109 -12.48 -2.99 -7.93
N PRO A 110 -13.60 -3.73 -8.07
CA PRO A 110 -14.05 -4.15 -9.39
C PRO A 110 -14.39 -2.88 -10.19
N HIS A 111 -13.67 -2.68 -11.29
CA HIS A 111 -13.86 -1.66 -12.33
C HIS A 111 -14.94 -0.59 -12.06
N ALA A 112 -14.48 0.61 -11.68
CA ALA A 112 -15.17 1.85 -12.06
C ALA A 112 -14.93 2.13 -13.55
#